data_AF-A0A3B4C414-F1
#
_entry.id   AF-A0A3B4C414-F1
#
_cell.length_a   1.000
_cell.length_b   1.000
_cell.length_c   1.000
_cell.angle_alpha   90.00
_cell.angle_beta   90.00
_cell.angle_gamma   90.00
#
_symmetry.space_group_name_H-M   'P 1'
#
loop_
_entity.id
_entity.type
_entity.pdbx_description
1 polymer ?
#
loop_
_entity_poly.entity_id
_entity_poly.type
_entity_poly.pdbx_seq_one_letter_code
_entity_poly.pdbx_strand_id
1 'polypeptide(L)'
;MCILESGQFNSSGHLFSVQQCSNLFESHSGCCPHKICPVDHYPFFIRSGLANIVGPKICLNNTIIMGGLINNIGRGLNIVVVKGETGEILAHRYFNVFSGGEFIMYFLKSIQIGSIVLVASYDDPAAVLTDEIIEIFAGLGSTMSGSVKKRDTWVFAGSAGILEESQFEKLTANDEKSNVYGDWPEMEEVGGCFPRKI
;
A
#
# COMPACT_ATOMS: atom_id res chain seq x y z
N MET A 1 22.92 -14.64 12.25
CA MET A 1 24.38 -14.77 11.99
C MET A 1 24.73 -13.66 11.02
N CYS A 2 25.49 -12.64 11.46
CA CYS A 2 25.87 -11.51 10.61
C CYS A 2 26.91 -11.97 9.58
N ILE A 3 26.72 -11.58 8.31
CA ILE A 3 27.80 -11.61 7.32
C ILE A 3 28.36 -10.20 7.24
N LEU A 4 29.68 -10.08 7.35
CA LEU A 4 30.43 -8.84 7.15
C LEU A 4 30.51 -8.55 5.65
N GLU A 5 30.11 -7.35 5.22
CA GLU A 5 30.66 -6.75 3.99
C GLU A 5 31.08 -5.30 4.24
N SER A 6 32.16 -4.94 3.57
CA SER A 6 33.02 -3.77 3.75
C SER A 6 32.36 -2.43 3.40
N GLY A 7 32.49 -1.43 4.29
CA GLY A 7 32.07 -0.05 4.04
C GLY A 7 32.93 0.68 3.01
N GLN A 8 32.32 1.55 2.20
CA GLN A 8 33.01 2.46 1.28
C GLN A 8 33.37 3.79 1.97
N PHE A 9 34.59 4.29 1.72
CA PHE A 9 35.09 5.58 2.20
C PHE A 9 34.81 6.70 1.19
N ASN A 10 34.57 7.93 1.65
CA ASN A 10 34.61 9.11 0.78
C ASN A 10 36.05 9.64 0.62
N SER A 11 36.24 10.59 -0.29
CA SER A 11 37.53 11.22 -0.61
C SER A 11 38.16 12.06 0.52
N SER A 12 37.49 12.20 1.68
CA SER A 12 37.99 12.90 2.87
C SER A 12 38.19 11.97 4.08
N GLY A 13 38.11 10.65 3.91
CA GLY A 13 38.50 9.67 4.93
C GLY A 13 37.58 9.57 6.14
N HIS A 14 36.38 10.17 6.08
CA HIS A 14 35.38 10.01 7.13
C HIS A 14 34.57 8.72 6.91
N LEU A 15 34.48 7.90 7.97
CA LEU A 15 33.61 6.74 8.04
C LEU A 15 32.15 7.24 8.13
N PHE A 16 31.36 7.03 7.08
CA PHE A 16 29.91 7.17 7.21
C PHE A 16 29.37 5.93 7.93
N SER A 17 28.69 6.13 9.07
CA SER A 17 27.76 5.12 9.57
C SER A 17 26.55 5.11 8.66
N VAL A 18 26.53 4.25 7.65
CA VAL A 18 25.26 3.83 7.04
C VAL A 18 24.54 3.04 8.12
N GLN A 19 23.61 3.70 8.82
CA GLN A 19 22.73 3.02 9.75
C GLN A 19 21.79 2.16 8.91
N GLN A 20 22.25 0.93 8.65
CA GLN A 20 21.54 -0.07 7.89
C GLN A 20 20.22 -0.35 8.62
N CYS A 21 19.09 -0.08 7.95
CA CYS A 21 17.74 -0.34 8.44
C CYS A 21 17.44 -1.85 8.45
N SER A 22 18.32 -2.68 8.99
CA SER A 22 18.22 -4.14 8.98
C SER A 22 17.38 -4.71 10.14
N ASN A 23 16.75 -3.85 10.95
CA ASN A 23 15.90 -4.25 12.10
C ASN A 23 14.45 -3.71 12.01
N LEU A 24 13.95 -3.36 10.82
CA LEU A 24 12.57 -2.85 10.69
C LEU A 24 11.50 -3.94 10.86
N PHE A 25 11.87 -5.21 10.73
CA PHE A 25 10.96 -6.34 10.81
C PHE A 25 11.56 -7.48 11.64
N GLU A 26 10.89 -7.87 12.72
CA GLU A 26 11.26 -9.04 13.53
C GLU A 26 10.53 -10.30 13.06
N SER A 27 11.14 -11.47 13.29
CA SER A 27 10.48 -12.76 13.08
C SER A 27 9.28 -12.87 14.00
N HIS A 28 8.09 -12.91 13.42
CA HIS A 28 6.83 -12.98 14.13
C HIS A 28 5.99 -14.12 13.54
N SER A 29 5.18 -14.78 14.38
CA SER A 29 4.29 -15.89 13.99
C SER A 29 3.07 -15.44 13.15
N GLY A 30 2.98 -14.15 12.83
CA GLY A 30 1.90 -13.56 12.06
C GLY A 30 2.04 -13.77 10.55
N CYS A 31 0.91 -13.77 9.84
CA CYS A 31 0.88 -13.93 8.38
C CYS A 31 1.24 -12.63 7.62
N CYS A 32 1.54 -11.57 8.36
CA CYS A 32 1.88 -10.23 7.89
C CYS A 32 3.32 -9.90 8.30
N PRO A 33 4.10 -9.22 7.45
CA PRO A 33 5.38 -8.64 7.87
C PRO A 33 5.18 -7.75 9.09
N HIS A 34 5.93 -8.02 10.16
CA HIS A 34 5.78 -7.38 11.45
C HIS A 34 6.70 -6.16 11.57
N LYS A 35 6.13 -4.95 11.61
CA LYS A 35 6.87 -3.70 11.83
C LYS A 35 6.68 -3.22 13.27
N ILE A 36 7.78 -2.90 13.95
CA ILE A 36 7.71 -2.28 15.29
C ILE A 36 7.40 -0.80 15.10
N CYS A 37 6.31 -0.35 15.71
CA CYS A 37 5.88 1.05 15.67
C CYS A 37 6.03 1.73 17.03
N PRO A 38 6.16 3.07 17.06
CA PRO A 38 6.05 3.83 18.30
C PRO A 38 4.71 3.58 19.00
N VAL A 39 4.62 3.98 20.28
CA VAL A 39 3.36 3.99 21.01
C VAL A 39 2.34 4.85 20.25
N ASP A 40 1.06 4.47 20.35
CA ASP A 40 -0.06 5.14 19.66
C ASP A 40 0.10 5.20 18.13
N HIS A 41 0.67 4.15 17.53
CA HIS A 41 0.69 3.98 16.09
C HIS A 41 0.16 2.60 15.68
N TYR A 42 -0.47 2.54 14.51
CA TYR A 42 -0.92 1.30 13.89
C TYR A 42 0.10 0.82 12.86
N PRO A 43 0.79 -0.33 13.08
CA PRO A 43 1.55 -0.98 12.03
C PRO A 43 0.63 -1.47 10.91
N PHE A 44 1.03 -1.21 9.68
CA PHE A 44 0.35 -1.73 8.50
C PHE A 44 1.35 -2.28 7.48
N PHE A 45 0.86 -3.16 6.62
CA PHE A 45 1.60 -3.67 5.48
C PHE A 45 0.65 -3.89 4.31
N ILE A 46 1.08 -3.46 3.12
CA ILE A 46 0.36 -3.63 1.87
C ILE A 46 1.30 -4.30 0.88
N ARG A 47 0.79 -5.31 0.19
CA ARG A 47 1.39 -5.89 -1.01
C ARG A 47 0.36 -5.95 -2.12
N SER A 48 0.75 -5.53 -3.31
CA SER A 48 -0.07 -5.69 -4.52
C SER A 48 -0.26 -7.16 -4.90
N GLY A 49 -1.11 -7.40 -5.90
CA GLY A 49 -1.12 -8.68 -6.59
C GLY A 49 0.13 -8.88 -7.45
N LEU A 50 0.38 -10.14 -7.82
CA LEU A 50 1.40 -10.54 -8.79
C LEU A 50 0.71 -11.08 -10.03
N ALA A 51 0.80 -10.29 -11.11
CA ALA A 51 0.03 -10.50 -12.32
C ALA A 51 -1.47 -10.73 -11.99
N ASN A 52 -2.07 -11.75 -12.59
CA ASN A 52 -3.42 -12.23 -12.28
C ASN A 52 -3.42 -13.53 -11.45
N ILE A 53 -2.27 -13.95 -10.89
CA ILE A 53 -2.07 -15.27 -10.27
C ILE A 53 -2.15 -15.18 -8.75
N VAL A 54 -1.39 -14.27 -8.14
CA VAL A 54 -1.35 -14.10 -6.69
C VAL A 54 -2.09 -12.82 -6.32
N GLY A 55 -3.12 -12.93 -5.49
CA GLY A 55 -3.87 -11.79 -5.02
C GLY A 55 -3.07 -10.89 -4.04
N PRO A 56 -3.54 -9.65 -3.84
CA PRO A 56 -2.92 -8.71 -2.91
C PRO A 56 -3.09 -9.15 -1.46
N LYS A 57 -2.34 -8.49 -0.57
CA LYS A 57 -2.43 -8.67 0.88
C LYS A 57 -2.40 -7.31 1.56
N ILE A 58 -3.40 -7.03 2.40
CA ILE A 58 -3.48 -5.82 3.23
C ILE A 58 -3.58 -6.25 4.68
N CYS A 59 -2.68 -5.71 5.50
CA CYS A 59 -2.53 -6.02 6.90
C CYS A 59 -2.59 -4.76 7.77
N LEU A 60 -3.22 -4.88 8.93
CA LEU A 60 -3.23 -3.87 10.00
C LEU A 60 -3.06 -4.58 11.34
N ASN A 61 -2.21 -4.06 12.23
CA ASN A 61 -1.95 -4.67 13.54
C ASN A 61 -1.67 -6.18 13.44
N ASN A 62 -0.83 -6.55 12.47
CA ASN A 62 -0.45 -7.94 12.20
C ASN A 62 -1.61 -8.89 11.82
N THR A 63 -2.78 -8.35 11.48
CA THR A 63 -3.95 -9.11 11.04
C THR A 63 -4.18 -8.89 9.55
N ILE A 64 -4.44 -9.97 8.80
CA ILE A 64 -4.85 -9.87 7.39
C ILE A 64 -6.28 -9.34 7.34
N ILE A 65 -6.45 -8.15 6.75
CA ILE A 65 -7.78 -7.56 6.52
C ILE A 65 -8.28 -7.93 5.12
N MET A 66 -7.40 -7.90 4.12
CA MET A 66 -7.69 -8.41 2.78
C MET A 66 -6.59 -9.34 2.32
N GLY A 67 -6.95 -10.49 1.76
CA GLY A 67 -5.98 -11.42 1.20
C GLY A 67 -6.60 -12.64 0.54
N GLY A 68 -5.82 -13.30 -0.32
CA GLY A 68 -6.24 -14.54 -0.98
C GLY A 68 -6.62 -15.66 0.00
N LEU A 69 -5.98 -15.74 1.17
CA LEU A 69 -6.27 -16.77 2.19
C LEU A 69 -7.69 -16.66 2.77
N ILE A 70 -8.26 -15.46 2.80
CA ILE A 70 -9.60 -15.19 3.34
C ILE A 70 -10.63 -14.90 2.23
N ASN A 71 -10.26 -15.13 0.97
CA ASN A 71 -11.13 -15.06 -0.20
C ASN A 71 -11.97 -13.77 -0.35
N ASN A 72 -11.40 -12.62 0.03
CA ASN A 72 -12.09 -11.32 -0.04
C ASN A 72 -11.40 -10.28 -0.95
N ILE A 73 -10.55 -10.74 -1.88
CA ILE A 73 -9.83 -9.91 -2.85
C ILE A 73 -10.37 -10.11 -4.26
N GLY A 74 -10.08 -9.15 -5.15
CA GLY A 74 -10.45 -9.24 -6.55
C GLY A 74 -9.62 -8.31 -7.43
N ARG A 75 -9.70 -8.53 -8.75
CA ARG A 75 -8.99 -7.71 -9.74
C ARG A 75 -9.42 -6.24 -9.64
N GLY A 76 -8.54 -5.33 -10.03
CA GLY A 76 -8.71 -3.88 -9.90
C GLY A 76 -8.11 -3.33 -8.60
N LEU A 77 -8.86 -2.49 -7.89
CA LEU A 77 -8.43 -1.86 -6.64
C LEU A 77 -9.03 -2.57 -5.43
N ASN A 78 -8.19 -2.93 -4.45
CA ASN A 78 -8.60 -3.51 -3.17
C ASN A 78 -8.36 -2.46 -2.09
N ILE A 79 -9.41 -2.05 -1.37
CA ILE A 79 -9.39 -0.89 -0.49
C ILE A 79 -9.88 -1.29 0.91
N VAL A 80 -9.15 -0.85 1.93
CA VAL A 80 -9.53 -0.93 3.35
C VAL A 80 -9.62 0.48 3.92
N VAL A 81 -10.70 0.75 4.64
CA VAL A 81 -10.91 2.00 5.39
C VAL A 81 -10.90 1.69 6.88
N VAL A 82 -10.07 2.41 7.62
CA VAL A 82 -9.83 2.21 9.05
C VAL A 82 -10.16 3.50 9.79
N LYS A 83 -10.85 3.41 10.92
CA LYS A 83 -11.08 4.53 11.82
C LYS A 83 -9.76 4.92 12.49
N GLY A 84 -9.24 6.11 12.20
CA GLY A 84 -7.93 6.56 12.70
C GLY A 84 -7.83 6.70 14.22
N GLU A 85 -8.95 6.88 14.91
CA GLU A 85 -9.00 6.96 16.38
C GLU A 85 -8.87 5.60 17.05
N THR A 86 -9.56 4.58 16.53
CA THR A 86 -9.73 3.30 17.23
C THR A 86 -8.98 2.16 16.56
N GLY A 87 -8.58 2.30 15.30
CA GLY A 87 -8.04 1.21 14.49
C GLY A 87 -9.11 0.23 13.98
N GLU A 88 -10.39 0.55 14.18
CA GLU A 88 -11.51 -0.26 13.73
C GLU A 88 -11.60 -0.27 12.20
N ILE A 89 -11.82 -1.45 11.60
CA ILE A 89 -12.07 -1.57 10.17
C ILE A 89 -13.50 -1.12 9.88
N LEU A 90 -13.65 0.04 9.22
CA LEU A 90 -14.95 0.60 8.85
C LEU A 90 -15.50 -0.09 7.61
N ALA A 91 -14.64 -0.37 6.63
CA ALA A 91 -15.04 -1.06 5.41
C ALA A 91 -13.83 -1.69 4.71
N HIS A 92 -14.08 -2.74 3.94
CA HIS A 92 -13.11 -3.27 2.97
C HIS A 92 -13.84 -3.82 1.74
N ARG A 93 -13.34 -3.53 0.54
CA ARG A 93 -13.96 -3.97 -0.72
C ARG A 93 -12.95 -3.92 -1.86
N TYR A 94 -13.17 -4.74 -2.89
CA TYR A 94 -12.48 -4.60 -4.17
C TYR A 94 -13.41 -4.05 -5.25
N PHE A 95 -12.83 -3.35 -6.21
CA PHE A 95 -13.54 -2.73 -7.32
C PHE A 95 -12.84 -3.07 -8.63
N ASN A 96 -13.62 -3.52 -9.61
CA ASN A 96 -13.20 -3.68 -11.00
C ASN A 96 -14.17 -2.91 -11.92
N VAL A 97 -13.81 -2.82 -13.21
CA VAL A 97 -14.60 -2.11 -14.22
C VAL A 97 -16.03 -2.65 -14.40
N PHE A 98 -16.29 -3.91 -14.08
CA PHE A 98 -17.59 -4.56 -14.30
C PHE A 98 -18.53 -4.50 -13.09
N SER A 99 -18.01 -4.41 -11.87
CA SER A 99 -18.79 -4.51 -10.63
C SER A 99 -18.80 -3.23 -9.79
N GLY A 100 -18.25 -2.12 -10.29
CA GLY A 100 -17.78 -1.04 -9.41
C GLY A 100 -18.11 0.41 -9.78
N GLY A 101 -18.53 0.75 -10.99
CA GLY A 101 -18.57 2.15 -11.47
C GLY A 101 -19.30 3.14 -10.54
N GLU A 102 -20.56 2.86 -10.19
CA GLU A 102 -21.31 3.75 -9.27
C GLU A 102 -21.00 3.46 -7.80
N PHE A 103 -20.73 2.21 -7.44
CA PHE A 103 -20.52 1.80 -6.04
C PHE A 103 -19.18 2.28 -5.46
N ILE A 104 -18.13 2.38 -6.27
CA ILE A 104 -16.84 2.88 -5.80
C ILE A 104 -16.95 4.35 -5.41
N MET A 105 -17.70 5.15 -6.17
CA MET A 105 -17.85 6.57 -5.89
C MET A 105 -18.58 6.78 -4.56
N TYR A 106 -19.66 6.04 -4.31
CA TYR A 106 -20.35 6.07 -3.02
C TYR A 106 -19.43 5.63 -1.88
N PHE A 107 -18.67 4.54 -2.08
CA PHE A 107 -17.72 4.04 -1.09
C PHE A 107 -16.67 5.10 -0.74
N LEU A 108 -16.02 5.70 -1.74
CA LEU A 108 -14.95 6.67 -1.55
C LEU A 108 -15.47 7.97 -0.92
N LYS A 109 -16.64 8.48 -1.35
CA LYS A 109 -17.27 9.67 -0.76
C LYS A 109 -17.78 9.46 0.67
N SER A 110 -17.98 8.21 1.10
CA SER A 110 -18.36 7.87 2.47
C SER A 110 -17.20 7.89 3.47
N ILE A 111 -15.95 8.01 2.99
CA ILE A 111 -14.76 8.03 3.84
C ILE A 111 -14.77 9.31 4.69
N GLN A 112 -14.84 9.12 6.01
CA GLN A 112 -14.87 10.22 6.96
C GLN A 112 -13.47 10.79 7.16
N ILE A 113 -13.37 12.11 7.36
CA ILE A 113 -12.14 12.78 7.80
C ILE A 113 -11.58 12.04 9.02
N GLY A 114 -10.26 11.86 9.05
CA GLY A 114 -9.59 11.09 10.10
C GLY A 114 -9.44 9.60 9.79
N SER A 115 -10.13 9.06 8.78
CA SER A 115 -9.95 7.66 8.36
C SER A 115 -8.59 7.43 7.70
N ILE A 116 -7.98 6.27 7.96
CA ILE A 116 -6.83 5.76 7.21
C ILE A 116 -7.36 4.91 6.04
N VAL A 117 -6.72 5.02 4.88
CA VAL A 117 -7.11 4.29 3.67
C VAL A 117 -5.91 3.50 3.16
N LEU A 118 -6.08 2.20 2.98
CA LEU A 118 -5.04 1.28 2.47
C LEU A 118 -5.52 0.69 1.14
N VAL A 119 -4.67 0.71 0.12
CA VAL A 119 -5.00 0.36 -1.26
C VAL A 119 -3.94 -0.55 -1.85
N ALA A 120 -4.38 -1.64 -2.49
CA ALA A 120 -3.54 -2.54 -3.27
C ALA A 120 -4.16 -2.82 -4.65
N SER A 121 -3.36 -2.70 -5.71
CA SER A 121 -3.77 -3.12 -7.05
C SER A 121 -3.70 -4.64 -7.23
N TYR A 122 -4.51 -5.18 -8.15
CA TYR A 122 -4.43 -6.55 -8.61
C TYR A 122 -4.84 -6.68 -10.09
N ASP A 123 -4.00 -7.30 -10.91
CA ASP A 123 -4.15 -7.44 -12.37
C ASP A 123 -4.11 -6.11 -13.12
N ASP A 124 -5.18 -5.30 -13.05
CA ASP A 124 -5.28 -4.02 -13.76
C ASP A 124 -6.09 -2.99 -12.95
N PRO A 125 -5.44 -2.02 -12.28
CA PRO A 125 -6.13 -0.98 -11.50
C PRO A 125 -6.66 0.18 -12.35
N ALA A 126 -6.06 0.46 -13.52
CA ALA A 126 -6.33 1.69 -14.27
C ALA A 126 -7.76 1.78 -14.78
N ALA A 127 -8.38 0.63 -15.08
CA ALA A 127 -9.78 0.58 -15.52
C ALA A 127 -10.78 1.07 -14.45
N VAL A 128 -10.34 1.28 -13.20
CA VAL A 128 -11.14 1.78 -12.08
C VAL A 128 -10.93 3.28 -11.85
N LEU A 129 -9.81 3.86 -12.28
CA LEU A 129 -9.39 5.21 -11.92
C LEU A 129 -9.92 6.26 -12.92
N THR A 130 -11.08 6.82 -12.64
CA THR A 130 -11.59 8.02 -13.33
C THR A 130 -10.99 9.30 -12.75
N ASP A 131 -11.10 10.43 -13.45
CA ASP A 131 -10.61 11.73 -12.98
C ASP A 131 -11.12 12.09 -11.58
N GLU A 132 -12.42 11.87 -11.31
CA GLU A 132 -13.01 12.13 -9.99
C GLU A 132 -12.45 11.19 -8.89
N ILE A 133 -12.17 9.92 -9.23
CA ILE A 133 -11.56 8.97 -8.28
C ILE A 133 -10.10 9.36 -8.01
N ILE A 134 -9.38 9.80 -9.03
CA ILE A 134 -8.01 10.32 -8.93
C ILE A 134 -7.99 11.53 -7.99
N GLU A 135 -8.92 12.48 -8.14
CA GLU A 135 -9.03 13.64 -7.25
C GLU A 135 -9.28 13.24 -5.79
N ILE A 136 -10.13 12.22 -5.56
CA ILE A 136 -10.35 11.70 -4.20
C ILE A 136 -9.04 11.11 -3.64
N PHE A 137 -8.31 10.29 -4.39
CA PHE A 137 -7.04 9.75 -3.92
C PHE A 137 -5.98 10.83 -3.69
N ALA A 138 -5.94 11.87 -4.52
CA ALA A 138 -5.09 13.04 -4.28
C ALA A 138 -5.44 13.72 -2.95
N GLY A 139 -6.73 13.90 -2.65
CA GLY A 139 -7.20 14.42 -1.35
C GLY A 139 -6.93 13.50 -0.16
N LEU A 140 -6.61 12.22 -0.39
CA LEU A 140 -6.14 11.27 0.63
C LEU A 140 -4.61 11.26 0.78
N GLY A 141 -3.88 12.01 -0.06
CA GLY A 141 -2.43 12.14 -0.06
C GLY A 141 -1.68 11.47 -1.21
N SER A 142 -2.37 10.91 -2.20
CA SER A 142 -1.70 10.28 -3.34
C SER A 142 -1.11 11.33 -4.28
N THR A 143 0.13 11.11 -4.70
CA THR A 143 0.79 11.87 -5.77
C THR A 143 0.86 11.08 -7.07
N MET A 144 0.72 9.75 -7.00
CA MET A 144 0.91 8.86 -8.15
C MET A 144 -0.40 8.35 -8.76
N SER A 145 -1.55 8.51 -8.11
CA SER A 145 -2.86 7.99 -8.59
C SER A 145 -3.20 8.42 -10.01
N GLY A 146 -2.94 9.68 -10.37
CA GLY A 146 -3.16 10.20 -11.73
C GLY A 146 -2.18 9.67 -12.79
N SER A 147 -1.11 8.98 -12.38
CA SER A 147 -0.10 8.40 -13.27
C SER A 147 -0.30 6.90 -13.50
N VAL A 148 -1.22 6.26 -12.78
CA VAL A 148 -1.46 4.82 -12.86
C VAL A 148 -2.04 4.45 -14.23
N LYS A 149 -1.34 3.55 -14.93
CA LYS A 149 -1.72 3.03 -16.24
C LYS A 149 -2.07 1.55 -16.19
N LYS A 150 -2.51 1.05 -17.34
CA LYS A 150 -2.97 -0.32 -17.52
C LYS A 150 -1.93 -1.33 -17.01
N ARG A 151 -2.36 -2.19 -16.08
CA ARG A 151 -1.55 -3.21 -15.39
C ARG A 151 -0.36 -2.69 -14.59
N ASP A 152 -0.27 -1.39 -14.34
CA ASP A 152 0.71 -0.89 -13.39
C ASP A 152 0.45 -1.50 -12.01
N THR A 153 1.53 -1.75 -11.27
CA THR A 153 1.45 -2.15 -9.88
C THR A 153 1.42 -0.90 -9.01
N TRP A 154 0.40 -0.75 -8.16
CA TRP A 154 0.24 0.41 -7.29
C TRP A 154 -0.19 -0.03 -5.89
N VAL A 155 0.51 0.50 -4.89
CA VAL A 155 0.14 0.40 -3.48
C VAL A 155 0.14 1.79 -2.87
N PHE A 156 -0.87 2.08 -2.05
CA PHE A 156 -1.04 3.38 -1.45
C PHE A 156 -1.63 3.25 -0.05
N ALA A 157 -1.10 4.03 0.88
CA ALA A 157 -1.63 4.20 2.20
C ALA A 157 -1.74 5.71 2.49
N GLY A 158 -2.92 6.22 2.77
CA GLY A 158 -3.16 7.64 3.04
C GLY A 158 -4.14 7.84 4.17
N SER A 159 -4.54 9.09 4.41
CA SER A 159 -5.62 9.34 5.36
C SER A 159 -6.43 10.57 4.98
N ALA A 160 -7.73 10.53 5.24
CA ALA A 160 -8.64 11.63 4.93
C ALA A 160 -8.35 12.84 5.84
N GLY A 161 -8.30 14.02 5.23
CA GLY A 161 -8.07 15.30 5.91
C GLY A 161 -6.60 15.64 6.17
N ILE A 162 -5.65 15.04 5.45
CA ILE A 162 -4.26 15.48 5.47
C ILE A 162 -4.03 16.59 4.45
N LEU A 163 -3.11 17.50 4.79
CA LEU A 163 -2.63 18.53 3.86
C LEU A 163 -1.34 18.11 3.15
N GLU A 164 -0.66 17.10 3.67
CA GLU A 164 0.63 16.62 3.18
C GLU A 164 0.48 15.38 2.31
N GLU A 165 1.44 15.19 1.42
CA GLU A 165 1.56 13.99 0.58
C GLU A 165 1.87 12.77 1.45
N SER A 166 1.34 11.61 1.06
CA SER A 166 1.66 10.37 1.75
C SER A 166 3.06 9.89 1.40
N GLN A 167 3.81 9.48 2.43
CA GLN A 167 5.10 8.80 2.26
C GLN A 167 4.94 7.30 1.96
N PHE A 168 3.71 6.80 1.92
CA PHE A 168 3.40 5.37 1.77
C PHE A 168 2.74 5.06 0.43
N GLU A 169 3.44 5.40 -0.65
CA GLU A 169 2.97 5.18 -2.01
C GLU A 169 4.10 4.62 -2.88
N LYS A 170 3.78 3.63 -3.71
CA LYS A 170 4.68 3.12 -4.74
C LYS A 170 3.91 2.76 -5.99
N LEU A 171 4.53 3.04 -7.14
CA LEU A 171 4.01 2.75 -8.47
C LEU A 171 5.13 2.14 -9.31
N THR A 172 4.86 0.97 -9.88
CA THR A 172 5.74 0.33 -10.86
C THR A 172 4.99 0.18 -12.17
N ALA A 173 5.52 0.84 -13.19
CA ALA A 173 4.91 0.90 -14.51
C ALA A 173 5.00 -0.46 -15.21
N ASN A 174 3.93 -0.82 -15.91
CA ASN A 174 3.94 -1.90 -16.88
C ASN A 174 4.76 -1.48 -18.12
N ASP A 175 5.89 -2.15 -18.34
CA ASP A 175 6.76 -1.95 -19.50
C ASP A 175 7.24 -3.32 -19.98
N GLU A 176 6.91 -3.66 -21.23
CA GLU A 176 7.27 -4.93 -21.87
C GLU A 176 8.77 -5.27 -21.77
N LYS A 177 9.65 -4.27 -21.62
CA LYS A 177 11.10 -4.46 -21.51
C LYS A 177 11.57 -4.82 -20.11
N SER A 178 10.86 -4.40 -19.07
CA SER A 178 11.26 -4.58 -17.66
C SER A 178 10.32 -5.50 -16.88
N ASN A 179 9.18 -5.87 -17.46
CA ASN A 179 8.23 -6.78 -16.85
C ASN A 179 8.88 -8.12 -16.47
N VAL A 180 8.67 -8.52 -15.22
CA VAL A 180 9.19 -9.76 -14.65
C VAL A 180 8.22 -10.94 -14.82
N TYR A 181 6.94 -10.68 -15.14
CA TYR A 181 5.91 -11.70 -15.33
C TYR A 181 5.09 -11.46 -16.60
N GLY A 182 5.65 -11.82 -17.76
CA GLY A 182 4.98 -11.63 -19.04
C GLY A 182 4.63 -10.15 -19.27
N ASP A 183 3.33 -9.84 -19.31
CA ASP A 183 2.84 -8.47 -19.50
C ASP A 183 2.56 -7.73 -18.17
N TRP A 184 3.10 -8.21 -17.04
CA TRP A 184 2.92 -7.58 -15.73
C TRP A 184 4.27 -7.25 -15.08
N PRO A 185 4.35 -6.08 -14.41
CA PRO A 185 5.50 -5.69 -13.61
C PRO A 185 5.62 -6.53 -12.32
N GLU A 186 6.64 -6.24 -11.53
CA GLU A 186 6.79 -6.86 -10.21
C GLU A 186 5.72 -6.37 -9.20
N MET A 187 5.60 -7.10 -8.10
CA MET A 187 4.73 -6.69 -7.00
C MET A 187 5.39 -5.60 -6.17
N GLU A 188 4.58 -4.68 -5.66
CA GLU A 188 5.04 -3.63 -4.76
C GLU A 188 4.61 -3.89 -3.33
N GLU A 189 5.46 -3.47 -2.41
CA GLU A 189 5.25 -3.57 -0.98
C GLU A 189 5.50 -2.23 -0.29
N VAL A 190 4.58 -1.83 0.58
CA VAL A 190 4.76 -0.70 1.48
C VAL A 190 4.30 -1.07 2.88
N GLY A 191 5.07 -0.65 3.89
CA GLY A 191 4.77 -0.93 5.28
C GLY A 191 5.21 0.22 6.17
N GLY A 192 4.37 0.56 7.14
CA GLY A 192 4.50 1.81 7.88
C GLY A 192 3.81 1.76 9.23
N CYS A 193 3.81 2.92 9.87
CA CYS A 193 3.16 3.17 11.14
C CYS A 193 2.28 4.40 10.96
N PHE A 194 0.95 4.27 11.05
CA PHE A 194 0.07 5.43 11.08
C PHE A 194 -0.10 5.92 12.51
N PRO A 195 0.07 7.23 12.79
CA PRO A 195 -0.25 7.76 14.10
C PRO A 195 -1.75 7.60 14.37
N ARG A 196 -2.07 7.23 15.61
CA ARG A 196 -3.44 7.26 16.12
C ARG A 196 -3.91 8.71 16.15
N LYS A 197 -4.99 9.01 15.42
CA LYS A 197 -5.60 10.35 15.47
C LYS A 197 -6.38 10.46 16.79
N ILE A 198 -6.20 11.56 17.52
CA ILE A 198 -6.89 11.86 18.77
C ILE A 198 -8.01 12.85 18.48
#